data_AF-A0A939V5S7-F1
#
_entry.id   AF-A0A939V5S7-F1
#
_cell.length_a   1.000
_cell.length_b   1.000
_cell.length_c   1.000
_cell.angle_alpha   90.00
_cell.angle_beta   90.00
_cell.angle_gamma   90.00
#
_symmetry.space_group_name_H-M   'P 1'
#
loop_
_entity.id
_entity.type
_entity.pdbx_description
1 polymer ?
#
loop_
_entity_poly.entity_id
_entity_poly.type
_entity_poly.pdbx_seq_one_letter_code
_entity_poly.pdbx_strand_id
1 'polypeptide(L)'
;MLDNKLCGITCFCDKIPKKPVAEEEIIYFEDEELDAYKGLAPNSYTDQQVAEFDEVLTTMRPEEVPEWLHSLQLRGIKLPQKLYAKCSKLNANCKTE
;
A
#
# COMPACT_ATOMS: atom_id res chain seq x y z
N MET A 1 -17.87 -18.83 -10.88
CA MET A 1 -18.39 -17.52 -11.33
C MET A 1 -17.86 -16.45 -10.38
N LEU A 2 -16.72 -15.86 -10.74
CA LEU A 2 -16.49 -14.43 -10.58
C LEU A 2 -15.48 -14.06 -11.67
N ASP A 3 -16.03 -13.63 -12.78
CA ASP A 3 -15.34 -13.11 -13.94
C ASP A 3 -14.65 -11.80 -13.53
N ASN A 4 -13.32 -11.74 -13.56
CA ASN A 4 -12.67 -10.50 -13.96
C ASN A 4 -11.24 -10.70 -14.45
N LYS A 5 -11.14 -10.90 -15.76
CA LYS A 5 -9.94 -10.69 -16.55
C LYS A 5 -9.59 -9.20 -16.53
N LEU A 6 -8.47 -8.83 -15.89
CA LEU A 6 -7.65 -7.71 -16.36
C LEU A 6 -6.17 -7.89 -15.94
N CYS A 7 -5.52 -8.85 -16.59
CA CYS A 7 -4.07 -8.85 -16.75
C CYS A 7 -3.72 -7.73 -17.75
N GLY A 8 -3.22 -6.62 -17.24
CA GLY A 8 -2.71 -5.51 -18.05
C GLY A 8 -2.55 -4.26 -17.21
N ILE A 9 -1.30 -3.90 -16.90
CA ILE A 9 -0.80 -2.58 -16.44
C ILE A 9 -0.38 -2.47 -14.95
N THR A 10 -0.70 -3.40 -14.04
CA THR A 10 -0.08 -3.38 -12.69
C THR A 10 0.86 -4.55 -12.48
N CYS A 11 2.17 -4.27 -12.37
CA CYS A 11 3.20 -5.23 -11.96
C CYS A 11 3.10 -5.57 -10.45
N PHE A 12 1.90 -5.90 -9.97
CA PHE A 12 1.69 -6.63 -8.72
C PHE A 12 1.20 -8.01 -9.12
N CYS A 13 2.17 -8.81 -9.58
CA CYS A 13 1.98 -10.22 -9.88
C CYS A 13 1.64 -10.93 -8.56
N ASP A 14 0.66 -11.84 -8.59
CA ASP A 14 0.24 -12.84 -7.58
C ASP A 14 1.41 -13.66 -6.97
N LYS A 15 2.38 -12.99 -6.36
CA LYS A 15 3.59 -13.56 -5.76
C LYS A 15 3.85 -13.03 -4.34
N ILE A 16 2.86 -12.39 -3.72
CA ILE A 16 2.85 -12.37 -2.26
C ILE A 16 2.32 -13.75 -1.87
N PRO A 17 3.12 -14.64 -1.25
CA PRO A 17 2.61 -15.91 -0.80
C PRO A 17 1.40 -15.62 0.09
N LYS A 18 0.21 -16.11 -0.31
CA LYS A 18 -0.98 -16.11 0.54
C LYS A 18 -0.59 -16.92 1.78
N LYS A 19 -0.11 -16.22 2.82
CA LYS A 19 0.08 -16.82 4.13
C LYS A 19 -1.31 -17.29 4.59
N PRO A 20 -1.38 -18.42 5.30
CA PRO A 20 -2.65 -18.95 5.75
C PRO A 20 -3.35 -17.90 6.60
N VAL A 21 -4.63 -17.68 6.28
CA VAL A 21 -5.60 -16.84 6.99
C VAL A 21 -5.78 -17.38 8.40
N ALA A 22 -4.81 -17.08 9.26
CA ALA A 22 -4.90 -17.23 10.69
C ALA A 22 -4.54 -15.83 11.21
N GLU A 23 -5.58 -15.04 11.53
CA GLU A 23 -5.48 -13.78 12.28
C GLU A 23 -4.82 -12.58 11.56
N GLU A 24 -5.07 -12.37 10.25
CA GLU A 24 -4.71 -11.10 9.60
C GLU A 24 -5.71 -10.00 9.98
N GLU A 25 -5.56 -9.43 11.17
CA GLU A 25 -6.28 -8.21 11.57
C GLU A 25 -5.81 -7.03 10.70
N ILE A 26 -6.76 -6.24 10.19
CA ILE A 26 -6.44 -5.00 9.48
C ILE A 26 -5.92 -4.01 10.54
N ILE A 27 -4.61 -3.79 10.56
CA ILE A 27 -3.98 -2.81 11.44
C ILE A 27 -4.13 -1.42 10.83
N TYR A 28 -4.64 -0.47 11.61
CA TYR A 28 -4.79 0.94 11.24
C TYR A 28 -3.64 1.77 11.83
N PHE A 29 -2.98 2.54 10.98
CA PHE A 29 -1.80 3.36 11.31
C PHE A 29 -2.18 4.84 11.29
N GLU A 30 -3.34 5.19 11.85
CA GLU A 30 -3.93 6.53 11.78
C GLU A 30 -4.16 7.01 10.33
N ASP A 31 -4.38 6.05 9.43
CA ASP A 31 -4.46 6.24 7.97
C ASP A 31 -5.87 6.05 7.41
N GLU A 32 -6.90 6.12 8.27
CA GLU A 32 -8.31 5.85 7.93
C GLU A 32 -8.86 6.76 6.83
N GLU A 33 -8.37 7.99 6.70
CA GLU A 33 -8.79 8.90 5.63
C GLU A 33 -8.44 8.36 4.23
N LEU A 34 -7.40 7.51 4.14
CA LEU A 34 -6.99 6.88 2.88
C LEU A 34 -7.96 5.79 2.41
N ASP A 35 -8.83 5.27 3.28
CA ASP A 35 -9.88 4.32 2.89
C ASP A 35 -10.89 4.96 1.92
N ALA A 36 -11.02 6.29 1.92
CA ALA A 36 -11.79 7.03 0.90
C ALA A 36 -11.25 6.81 -0.52
N TYR A 37 -9.99 6.40 -0.65
CA TYR A 37 -9.30 6.16 -1.91
C TYR A 37 -9.29 4.70 -2.37
N LYS A 38 -10.05 3.84 -1.69
CA LYS A 38 -10.22 2.44 -2.06
C LYS A 38 -10.71 2.31 -3.51
N GLY A 39 -10.03 1.45 -4.28
CA GLY A 39 -10.38 1.20 -5.67
C GLY A 39 -9.90 2.26 -6.67
N LEU A 40 -9.20 3.32 -6.22
CA LEU A 40 -8.55 4.26 -7.12
C LEU A 40 -7.27 3.67 -7.75
N ALA A 41 -6.93 4.17 -8.93
CA ALA A 41 -5.71 3.79 -9.62
C ALA A 41 -4.51 4.60 -9.10
N PRO A 42 -3.30 4.00 -9.02
CA PRO A 42 -2.09 4.65 -8.48
C PRO A 42 -1.62 5.87 -9.28
N ASN A 43 -2.16 6.08 -10.49
CA ASN A 43 -1.91 7.21 -11.38
C ASN A 43 -3.05 8.24 -11.39
N SER A 44 -4.17 7.97 -10.74
CA SER A 44 -5.33 8.87 -10.67
C SER A 44 -5.31 9.79 -9.45
N TYR A 45 -4.32 9.62 -8.57
CA TYR A 45 -4.16 10.45 -7.38
C TYR A 45 -3.73 11.88 -7.73
N THR A 46 -4.40 12.86 -7.14
CA THR A 46 -4.01 14.28 -7.21
C THR A 46 -2.82 14.56 -6.29
N ASP A 47 -2.14 15.68 -6.49
CA ASP A 47 -1.02 16.10 -5.62
C ASP A 47 -1.43 16.22 -4.15
N GLN A 48 -2.67 16.65 -3.88
CA GLN A 48 -3.21 16.74 -2.53
C GLN A 48 -3.37 15.35 -1.91
N GLN A 49 -3.94 14.39 -2.65
CA GLN A 49 -4.07 13.02 -2.16
C GLN A 49 -2.70 12.37 -1.94
N VAL A 50 -1.76 12.58 -2.88
CA VAL A 50 -0.38 12.12 -2.73
C VAL A 50 0.27 12.69 -1.48
N ALA A 51 0.01 13.95 -1.13
CA ALA A 51 0.53 14.55 0.10
C ALA A 51 0.02 13.83 1.35
N GLU A 52 -1.25 13.43 1.40
CA GLU A 52 -1.79 12.65 2.54
C GLU A 52 -1.05 11.33 2.72
N PHE A 53 -0.86 10.56 1.63
CA PHE A 53 -0.06 9.33 1.72
C PHE A 53 1.40 9.61 2.14
N ASP A 54 1.97 10.75 1.72
CA ASP A 54 3.35 11.14 2.06
C ASP A 54 3.50 11.52 3.54
N GLU A 55 2.52 12.21 4.11
CA GLU A 55 2.46 12.58 5.52
C GLU A 55 2.39 11.34 6.41
N VAL A 56 1.52 10.38 6.09
CA VAL A 56 1.43 9.12 6.82
C VAL A 56 2.76 8.35 6.72
N LEU A 57 3.35 8.24 5.51
CA LEU A 57 4.67 7.63 5.29
C LEU A 57 5.82 8.30 6.03
N THR A 58 5.73 9.61 6.29
CA THR A 58 6.76 10.37 7.02
C THR A 58 6.57 10.28 8.52
N THR A 59 5.33 10.17 8.97
CA THR A 59 4.96 10.05 10.38
C THR A 59 5.24 8.65 10.93
N MET A 60 5.06 7.61 10.10
CA MET A 60 5.35 6.22 10.50
C MET A 60 6.83 5.84 10.41
N ARG A 61 7.22 4.79 11.13
CA ARG A 61 8.59 4.28 11.08
C ARG A 61 8.82 3.45 9.81
N PRO A 62 10.06 3.44 9.26
CA PRO A 62 10.40 2.64 8.09
C PRO A 62 10.18 1.13 8.28
N GLU A 63 10.27 0.63 9.52
CA GLU A 63 9.98 -0.76 9.88
C GLU A 63 8.49 -1.12 9.74
N GLU A 64 7.60 -0.14 9.90
CA GLU A 64 6.13 -0.30 9.83
C GLU A 64 5.59 -0.14 8.40
N VAL A 65 6.36 0.49 7.50
CA VAL A 65 6.01 0.65 6.08
C VAL A 65 5.57 -0.65 5.40
N PRO A 66 6.29 -1.80 5.51
CA PRO A 66 5.83 -3.05 4.91
C PRO A 66 4.50 -3.55 5.50
N GLU A 67 4.23 -3.35 6.79
CA GLU A 67 2.97 -3.73 7.43
C GLU A 67 1.82 -2.83 7.00
N TRP A 68 2.06 -1.52 6.91
CA TRP A 68 1.09 -0.56 6.39
C TRP A 68 0.75 -0.84 4.92
N LEU A 69 1.74 -1.12 4.07
CA LEU A 69 1.50 -1.52 2.68
C LEU A 69 0.63 -2.78 2.58
N HIS A 70 0.87 -3.76 3.46
CA HIS A 70 0.07 -4.97 3.53
C HIS A 70 -1.37 -4.65 3.93
N SER A 71 -1.56 -3.77 4.92
CA SER A 71 -2.88 -3.28 5.33
C SER A 71 -3.61 -2.55 4.20
N LEU A 72 -2.95 -1.63 3.49
CA LEU A 72 -3.52 -0.94 2.32
C LEU A 72 -3.97 -1.93 1.24
N GLN A 73 -3.18 -2.97 0.99
CA GLN A 73 -3.53 -4.01 0.03
C GLN A 73 -4.76 -4.81 0.47
N LEU A 74 -4.87 -5.17 1.75
CA LEU A 74 -6.06 -5.83 2.31
C LEU A 74 -7.30 -4.94 2.19
N ARG A 75 -7.14 -3.63 2.40
CA ARG A 75 -8.23 -2.65 2.27
C ARG A 75 -8.59 -2.33 0.81
N GLY A 76 -7.71 -2.63 -0.15
CA GLY A 76 -7.90 -2.36 -1.58
C GLY A 76 -7.52 -0.95 -2.02
N ILE A 77 -6.61 -0.33 -1.28
CA ILE A 77 -6.04 1.00 -1.55
C ILE A 77 -4.69 0.79 -2.26
N LYS A 78 -4.45 1.55 -3.33
CA LYS A 78 -3.19 1.47 -4.08
C LYS A 78 -2.33 2.67 -3.75
N LEU A 79 -1.07 2.43 -3.39
CA LEU A 79 -0.13 3.52 -3.14
C LEU A 79 0.07 4.37 -4.43
N PRO A 80 0.14 5.71 -4.35
CA PRO A 80 0.43 6.57 -5.49
C PRO A 80 1.83 6.32 -6.07
N GLN A 81 1.94 6.31 -7.40
CA GLN A 81 3.22 6.05 -8.08
C GLN A 81 4.31 7.06 -7.68
N LYS A 82 3.94 8.31 -7.37
CA LYS A 82 4.86 9.37 -6.92
C LYS A 82 5.63 8.97 -5.66
N LEU A 83 5.04 8.12 -4.81
CA LEU A 83 5.64 7.68 -3.54
C LEU A 83 6.39 6.35 -3.64
N TYR A 84 6.36 5.67 -4.78
CA TYR A 84 7.04 4.37 -4.95
C TYR A 84 8.55 4.51 -4.71
N ALA A 85 9.14 5.59 -5.20
CA ALA A 85 10.56 5.86 -4.98
C ALA A 85 10.88 6.10 -3.49
N LYS A 86 9.97 6.74 -2.74
CA LYS A 86 10.16 7.02 -1.30
C LYS A 86 9.99 5.74 -0.48
N CYS A 87 8.89 5.03 -0.71
CA CYS A 87 8.60 3.75 -0.07
C CYS A 87 9.69 2.72 -0.34
N SER A 88 10.21 2.64 -1.57
CA SER A 88 11.34 1.75 -1.90
C SER A 88 12.61 2.07 -1.10
N LYS A 89 12.86 3.34 -0.79
CA LYS A 89 14.02 3.75 0.03
C LYS A 89 13.82 3.38 1.51
N LEU A 90 12.61 3.58 2.03
CA LEU A 90 12.28 3.25 3.42
C LEU A 90 12.28 1.73 3.65
N ASN A 91 11.72 0.96 2.72
CA ASN A 91 11.73 -0.50 2.76
C ASN A 91 13.17 -1.07 2.58
N ALA A 92 14.03 -0.40 1.81
CA ALA A 92 15.44 -0.80 1.67
C ALA A 92 16.28 -0.58 2.93
N ASN A 93 15.91 0.40 3.78
CA ASN A 93 16.57 0.65 5.06
C ASN A 93 16.20 -0.37 6.15
N CYS A 94 15.16 -1.20 5.95
CA CYS A 94 14.76 -2.23 6.90
C CYS A 94 15.63 -3.52 6.83
N LYS A 95 16.84 -3.44 6.27
CA LYS A 95 17.80 -4.56 6.17
C LYS A 95 19.06 -4.42 7.02
N THR A 96 19.21 -3.37 7.82
CA THR A 96 20.35 -3.26 8.74
C THR A 96 19.89 -3.56 10.17
N GLU A 97 20.14 -4.81 10.54
CA GLU A 97 20.43 -5.40 11.87
C GLU A 97 20.01 -4.63 13.13
#